data_AF-A0A950ZZ24-F1
#
_entry.id   AF-A0A950ZZ24-F1
#
_cell.length_a   1.000
_cell.length_b   1.000
_cell.length_c   1.000
_cell.angle_alpha   90.00
_cell.angle_beta   90.00
_cell.angle_gamma   90.00
#
_symmetry.space_group_name_H-M   'P 1'
#
loop_
_entity.id
_entity.type
_entity.pdbx_description
1 polymer ?
#
loop_
_entity_poly.entity_id
_entity_poly.type
_entity_poly.pdbx_seq_one_letter_code
_entity_poly.pdbx_strand_id
1 'polypeptide(L)'
;MTGRMLDDLFRWLGIAMIAIIACFLIIPIIVTVVMAFDARPYLGSLPPPALSTRWFQKFFSDDYFLRGLGTSVELAILAVA
;
A
#
# COMPACT_ATOMS: atom_id res chain seq x y z
N MET A 1 35.43 -19.21 20.22
CA MET A 1 33.97 -19.49 20.16
C MET A 1 33.11 -18.23 20.25
N THR A 2 33.59 -17.15 20.89
CA THR A 2 32.81 -15.92 21.16
C THR A 2 32.51 -15.05 19.92
N GLY A 3 33.40 -14.98 18.92
CA GLY A 3 33.19 -14.16 17.72
C GLY A 3 31.96 -14.58 16.92
N ARG A 4 31.80 -15.88 16.67
CA ARG A 4 30.65 -16.44 15.93
C ARG A 4 29.30 -16.11 16.58
N MET A 5 29.24 -16.09 17.91
CA MET A 5 27.99 -15.78 18.63
C MET A 5 27.59 -14.31 18.46
N LEU A 6 28.57 -13.40 18.40
CA LEU A 6 28.31 -11.98 18.15
C LEU A 6 27.86 -11.76 16.71
N ASP A 7 28.49 -12.43 15.74
CA ASP A 7 28.11 -12.36 14.33
C ASP A 7 26.66 -12.85 14.10
N ASP A 8 26.30 -13.98 14.72
CA ASP A 8 24.93 -14.51 14.68
C ASP A 8 23.93 -13.55 15.33
N LEU A 9 24.29 -12.92 16.46
CA LEU A 9 23.46 -11.92 17.14
C LEU A 9 23.23 -10.67 16.26
N PHE A 10 24.28 -10.11 15.68
CA PHE A 10 24.16 -8.93 14.80
C PHE A 10 23.33 -9.24 13.56
N ARG A 11 23.50 -10.44 12.98
CA ARG A 11 22.68 -10.89 11.86
C ARG A 11 21.19 -10.97 12.24
N TRP A 12 20.86 -11.58 13.37
CA TRP A 12 19.47 -11.67 13.84
C TRP A 12 18.86 -10.30 14.16
N LEU A 13 19.62 -9.40 14.79
CA LEU A 13 19.19 -8.02 15.03
C LEU A 13 18.95 -7.26 13.73
N GLY A 14 19.84 -7.41 12.74
CA GLY A 14 19.67 -6.81 11.42
C GLY A 14 18.41 -7.31 10.72
N ILE A 15 18.18 -8.62 10.72
CA ILE A 15 16.95 -9.22 10.15
C ILE A 15 15.71 -8.71 10.88
N ALA A 16 15.73 -8.68 12.22
CA ALA A 16 14.62 -8.17 13.01
C ALA A 16 14.32 -6.70 12.70
N MET A 17 15.35 -5.86 12.58
CA MET A 17 15.21 -4.46 12.23
C MET A 17 14.61 -4.28 10.83
N ILE A 18 15.11 -5.02 9.84
CA ILE A 18 14.55 -5.01 8.47
C ILE A 18 13.09 -5.44 8.50
N ALA A 19 12.76 -6.50 9.22
CA ALA A 19 11.38 -6.99 9.34
C ALA A 19 10.46 -5.96 10.00
N ILE A 20 10.90 -5.29 11.07
CA ILE A 20 10.13 -4.24 11.74
C ILE A 20 9.87 -3.07 10.79
N ILE A 21 10.90 -2.60 10.08
CA ILE A 21 10.77 -1.51 9.11
C ILE A 21 9.83 -1.91 7.98
N ALA A 22 10.00 -3.12 7.41
CA ALA A 22 9.13 -3.63 6.36
C ALA A 22 7.67 -3.72 6.84
N CYS A 23 7.42 -4.25 8.03
CA CYS A 23 6.09 -4.28 8.63
C CYS A 23 5.50 -2.88 8.78
N PHE A 24 6.29 -1.94 9.31
CA PHE A 24 5.87 -0.54 9.46
C PHE A 24 5.47 0.10 8.12
N LEU A 25 6.20 -0.17 7.04
CA LEU A 25 5.89 0.34 5.69
C LEU A 25 4.69 -0.36 5.05
N ILE A 26 4.48 -1.65 5.31
CA ILE A 26 3.40 -2.44 4.72
C ILE A 26 2.06 -2.16 5.41
N ILE A 27 2.03 -1.93 6.73
CA ILE A 27 0.81 -1.66 7.50
C ILE A 27 -0.07 -0.54 6.88
N PRO A 28 0.44 0.67 6.55
CA PRO A 28 -0.38 1.71 5.96
C PRO A 28 -0.91 1.32 4.57
N ILE A 29 -0.16 0.54 3.79
CA ILE A 29 -0.62 0.01 2.49
C ILE A 29 -1.80 -0.93 2.70
N ILE A 30 -1.73 -1.85 3.67
CA ILE A 30 -2.83 -2.75 4.03
C ILE A 30 -4.06 -1.94 4.46
N VAL A 31 -3.86 -0.93 5.30
CA VAL A 31 -4.92 -0.01 5.75
C VAL A 31 -5.59 0.67 4.54
N THR A 32 -4.82 1.20 3.60
CA THR A 32 -5.34 1.80 2.37
C THR A 32 -6.12 0.79 1.53
N VAL A 33 -5.61 -0.43 1.36
CA VAL A 33 -6.30 -1.48 0.60
C VAL A 33 -7.63 -1.84 1.25
N VAL A 34 -7.68 -2.07 2.57
CA VAL A 34 -8.92 -2.40 3.28
C VAL A 34 -9.93 -1.26 3.19
N MET A 35 -9.49 -0.02 3.41
CA MET A 35 -10.36 1.17 3.33
C MET A 35 -10.82 1.48 1.90
N ALA A 36 -10.10 1.05 0.86
CA ALA A 36 -10.56 1.18 -0.52
C ALA A 36 -11.85 0.38 -0.79
N PHE A 37 -12.14 -0.64 0.03
CA PHE A 37 -13.39 -1.39 0.00
C PHE A 37 -14.43 -0.89 1.00
N ASP A 38 -14.28 0.30 1.58
CA ASP A 38 -15.29 0.82 2.51
C ASP A 38 -16.62 1.10 1.81
N ALA A 39 -17.71 0.52 2.33
CA ALA A 39 -19.05 0.72 1.80
C ALA A 39 -19.61 2.14 2.05
N ARG A 40 -19.05 2.89 3.00
CA ARG A 40 -19.49 4.25 3.34
C ARG A 40 -19.23 5.23 2.17
N PRO A 41 -20.07 6.27 1.99
CA PRO A 41 -19.85 7.34 1.01
C PRO A 41 -18.77 8.35 1.40
N TYR A 42 -18.09 8.15 2.53
CA TYR A 42 -17.06 9.02 3.08
C TYR A 42 -15.97 8.16 3.76
N LEU A 43 -14.80 8.73 3.97
CA LEU A 43 -13.70 8.06 4.67
C LEU A 43 -13.99 8.06 6.18
N GLY A 44 -14.31 6.89 6.73
CA GLY A 44 -14.64 6.73 8.15
C GLY A 44 -13.52 6.14 9.00
N SER A 45 -13.86 5.77 10.24
CA SER A 45 -12.95 5.06 11.14
C SER A 45 -12.62 3.67 10.62
N LEU A 46 -11.42 3.19 10.92
CA LEU A 46 -10.98 1.83 10.61
C LEU A 46 -11.45 0.87 11.73
N PRO A 47 -11.92 -0.36 11.42
CA PRO A 47 -12.15 -0.94 10.09
C PRO A 47 -13.48 -0.46 9.44
N PRO A 48 -13.63 -0.62 8.11
CA PRO A 48 -14.90 -0.38 7.44
C PRO A 48 -15.99 -1.32 7.98
N PRO A 49 -17.24 -0.84 8.14
CA PRO A 49 -18.33 -1.63 8.70
C PRO A 49 -18.80 -2.74 7.75
N ALA A 50 -18.55 -2.59 6.45
CA ALA A 50 -18.83 -3.58 5.41
C ALA A 50 -17.87 -3.35 4.23
N LEU A 51 -17.56 -4.43 3.51
CA LEU A 51 -16.75 -4.37 2.28
C LEU A 51 -17.65 -4.20 1.05
N SER A 52 -17.24 -3.33 0.13
CA SER A 52 -17.94 -3.00 -1.11
C SER A 52 -16.96 -2.60 -2.22
N THR A 53 -17.32 -2.90 -3.46
CA THR A 53 -16.56 -2.47 -4.66
C THR A 53 -17.04 -1.13 -5.22
N ARG A 54 -17.91 -0.41 -4.50
CA ARG A 54 -18.55 0.82 -4.96
C ARG A 54 -17.57 1.85 -5.51
N TRP A 55 -16.46 2.10 -4.82
CA TRP A 55 -15.49 3.10 -5.24
C TRP A 55 -14.77 2.74 -6.54
N PHE A 56 -14.48 1.46 -6.75
CA PHE A 56 -13.95 0.96 -8.02
C PHE A 56 -14.98 1.13 -9.14
N GLN A 57 -16.24 0.77 -8.91
CA GLN A 57 -17.32 1.01 -9.89
C GLN A 57 -17.44 2.50 -10.22
N LYS A 58 -17.39 3.38 -9.22
CA LYS A 58 -17.45 4.83 -9.41
C LYS A 58 -16.24 5.34 -10.21
N PHE A 59 -15.05 4.83 -9.96
CA PHE A 59 -13.83 5.16 -10.71
C PHE A 59 -13.97 4.79 -12.20
N PHE A 60 -14.40 3.57 -12.52
CA PHE A 60 -14.52 3.11 -13.90
C PHE A 60 -15.75 3.65 -14.66
N SER A 61 -16.71 4.27 -13.96
CA SER A 61 -17.89 4.87 -14.58
C SER A 61 -17.78 6.39 -14.77
N ASP A 62 -16.64 6.98 -14.41
CA ASP A 62 -16.45 8.41 -14.41
C ASP A 62 -15.31 8.81 -15.36
N ASP A 63 -15.70 9.39 -16.49
CA ASP A 63 -14.80 9.78 -17.58
C ASP A 63 -13.69 10.72 -17.12
N TYR A 64 -13.92 11.54 -16.09
CA TYR A 64 -12.92 12.46 -15.57
C TYR A 64 -11.73 11.68 -14.98
N PHE A 65 -12.01 10.64 -14.19
CA PHE A 65 -10.96 9.79 -13.60
C PHE A 65 -10.23 8.98 -14.66
N LEU A 66 -10.95 8.41 -15.62
CA LEU A 66 -10.33 7.61 -16.69
C LEU A 66 -9.44 8.45 -17.61
N ARG A 67 -9.84 9.69 -17.93
CA ARG A 67 -8.98 10.61 -18.69
C ARG A 67 -7.71 10.96 -17.90
N GLY A 68 -7.83 11.28 -16.62
CA GLY A 68 -6.67 11.56 -15.76
C GLY A 68 -5.71 10.38 -15.65
N LEU A 69 -6.24 9.15 -15.55
CA LEU A 69 -5.45 7.91 -15.59
C LEU A 69 -4.71 7.79 -16.93
N GLY A 70 -5.41 7.97 -18.05
CA GLY A 70 -4.82 7.91 -19.39
C GLY A 70 -3.68 8.91 -19.58
N THR A 71 -3.90 10.18 -19.24
CA THR A 71 -2.86 11.22 -19.31
C THR A 71 -1.66 10.87 -18.44
N SER A 72 -1.87 10.34 -17.23
CA SER A 72 -0.77 9.98 -16.33
C SER A 72 0.08 8.84 -16.90
N VAL A 73 -0.56 7.83 -17.50
CA VAL A 73 0.13 6.71 -18.14
C VAL A 73 0.89 7.17 -19.40
N GLU A 74 0.27 8.00 -20.23
CA GLU A 74 0.89 8.58 -21.43
C GLU A 74 2.16 9.38 -21.04
N LEU A 75 2.05 10.26 -20.04
CA LEU A 75 3.19 11.02 -19.53
C LEU A 75 4.30 10.13 -18.97
N ALA A 76 3.94 9.08 -18.21
CA ALA A 76 4.92 8.15 -17.66
C ALA A 76 5.69 7.42 -18.77
N ILE A 77 5.02 6.99 -19.84
CA ILE A 77 5.66 6.33 -20.98
C ILE A 77 6.58 7.31 -21.72
N LEU A 78 6.07 8.50 -22.06
CA LEU A 78 6.83 9.48 -22.83
C LEU A 78 8.04 10.04 -22.06
N ALA A 79 7.97 10.10 -20.73
CA ALA A 79 9.07 10.58 -19.89
C ALA A 79 10.19 9.55 -19.66
N VAL A 80 9.88 8.25 -19.82
CA VAL A 80 10.83 7.14 -19.58
C VAL A 80 11.43 6.61 -20.88
N ALA A 81 10.71 6.70 -22.00
CA ALA A 81 11.18 6.32 -23.33
C ALA A 81 12.30 7.26 -23.82
#